data_AF-A0A957LYN2-F1
#
_entry.id   AF-A0A957LYN2-F1
#
_cell.length_a   1.000
_cell.length_b   1.000
_cell.length_c   1.000
_cell.angle_alpha   90.00
_cell.angle_beta   90.00
_cell.angle_gamma   90.00
#
_symmetry.space_group_name_H-M   'P 1'
#
loop_
_entity.id
_entity.type
_entity.pdbx_description
1 polymer ?
#
loop_
_entity_poly.entity_id
_entity_poly.type
_entity_poly.pdbx_seq_one_letter_code
_entity_poly.pdbx_strand_id
1 'polypeptide(L)'
;MHAEWLVLLAVLPQLLVFFVPRFRRTVGYEIAAVTLVASLLLLLLFVWLNRTDLALLCLGAGLLLNLIVILANGGLMPISPETVLRLASDVTIDQAHYGKRLGGTKDILLPEDATRLAFLSDRFVLPNWFPMGVAYSLGDILIAAGAFWFFWRAGGGDRAAHSQAT
;
A
#
# COMPACT_ATOMS: atom_id res chain seq x y z
N MET A 1 21.60 3.15 -7.26
CA MET A 1 20.21 3.66 -7.27
C MET A 1 20.25 5.11 -7.70
N HIS A 2 19.28 5.55 -8.48
CA HIS A 2 19.11 6.96 -8.86
C HIS A 2 17.83 7.51 -8.24
N ALA A 3 17.85 8.79 -7.86
CA ALA A 3 16.68 9.55 -7.37
C ALA A 3 16.00 8.98 -6.12
N GLU A 4 16.78 8.52 -5.13
CA GLU A 4 16.28 7.99 -3.84
C GLU A 4 15.41 9.00 -3.08
N TRP A 5 15.65 10.30 -3.28
CA TRP A 5 14.83 11.39 -2.73
C TRP A 5 13.36 11.32 -3.19
N LEU A 6 13.06 10.69 -4.34
CA LEU A 6 11.68 10.46 -4.79
C LEU A 6 10.92 9.54 -3.85
N VAL A 7 11.60 8.56 -3.23
CA VAL A 7 10.98 7.65 -2.26
C VAL A 7 10.55 8.45 -1.03
N LEU A 8 11.43 9.32 -0.52
CA LEU A 8 11.10 10.19 0.62
C LEU A 8 9.97 11.16 0.25
N LEU A 9 10.04 11.79 -0.92
CA LEU A 9 8.99 12.69 -1.40
C LEU A 9 7.64 11.99 -1.56
N ALA A 10 7.63 10.73 -2.00
CA ALA A 10 6.42 9.94 -2.13
C ALA A 10 5.86 9.50 -0.78
N VAL A 11 6.71 9.06 0.15
CA VAL A 11 6.26 8.44 1.40
C VAL A 11 5.95 9.46 2.50
N LEU A 12 6.67 10.59 2.57
CA LEU A 12 6.48 11.58 3.63
C LEU A 12 5.05 12.15 3.69
N PRO A 13 4.42 12.58 2.57
CA PRO A 13 3.04 13.03 2.60
C PRO A 13 2.06 11.95 3.08
N GLN A 14 2.25 10.70 2.65
CA GLN A 14 1.43 9.57 3.12
C GLN A 14 1.58 9.35 4.63
N LEU A 15 2.81 9.39 5.15
CA LEU A 15 3.06 9.26 6.59
C LEU A 15 2.33 10.35 7.38
N LEU A 16 2.40 11.60 6.90
CA LEU A 16 1.69 12.72 7.53
C LEU A 16 0.17 12.52 7.48
N VAL A 17 -0.40 12.21 6.32
CA VAL A 17 -1.86 12.12 6.14
C VAL A 17 -2.48 10.90 6.83
N PHE A 18 -1.78 9.76 6.86
CA PHE A 18 -2.35 8.48 7.29
C PHE A 18 -1.87 7.99 8.66
N PHE A 19 -0.77 8.52 9.21
CA PHE A 19 -0.24 8.07 10.50
C PHE A 19 -0.26 9.14 11.60
N VAL A 20 -0.22 10.43 11.26
CA VAL A 20 -0.30 11.50 12.26
C VAL A 20 -1.77 11.72 12.68
N PRO A 21 -2.14 11.53 13.96
CA PRO A 21 -3.55 11.57 14.40
C PRO A 21 -4.30 12.87 14.07
N ARG A 22 -3.59 14.00 14.10
CA ARG A 22 -4.15 15.32 13.75
C ARG A 22 -4.62 15.33 12.29
N PHE A 23 -3.73 14.97 11.36
CA PHE A 23 -4.04 15.00 9.93
C PHE A 23 -5.04 13.92 9.53
N ARG A 24 -4.96 12.72 10.10
CA ARG A 24 -5.95 11.65 9.84
C ARG A 24 -7.39 12.09 10.08
N ARG A 25 -7.63 12.92 11.09
CA ARG A 25 -8.97 13.42 11.45
C ARG A 25 -9.42 14.64 10.65
N THR A 26 -8.48 15.47 10.17
CA THR A 26 -8.80 16.74 9.51
C THR A 26 -8.74 16.67 7.98
N VAL A 27 -7.95 15.76 7.43
CA VAL A 27 -7.75 15.63 5.98
C VAL A 27 -8.99 14.98 5.37
N GLY A 28 -9.65 15.70 4.46
CA GLY A 28 -10.81 15.21 3.72
C GLY A 28 -10.47 14.12 2.72
N TYR A 29 -11.51 13.54 2.12
CA TYR A 29 -11.41 12.47 1.13
C TYR A 29 -10.51 12.84 -0.06
N GLU A 30 -10.77 13.98 -0.71
CA GLU A 30 -10.05 14.40 -1.92
C GLU A 30 -8.54 14.52 -1.72
N ILE A 31 -8.13 15.17 -0.63
CA ILE A 31 -6.71 15.37 -0.32
C ILE A 31 -6.04 14.02 -0.01
N ALA A 32 -6.73 13.11 0.69
CA ALA A 32 -6.20 11.78 0.96
C ALA A 32 -6.04 10.96 -0.32
N ALA A 33 -7.04 11.00 -1.20
CA ALA A 33 -7.02 10.31 -2.49
C ALA A 33 -5.88 10.83 -3.38
N VAL A 34 -5.77 12.15 -3.53
CA VAL A 34 -4.69 12.79 -4.30
C VAL A 34 -3.33 12.45 -3.70
N THR A 35 -3.19 12.49 -2.38
CA THR A 35 -1.93 12.14 -1.69
C THR A 35 -1.55 10.69 -1.99
N LEU A 36 -2.49 9.76 -1.85
CA LEU A 36 -2.25 8.33 -2.10
C LEU A 36 -1.82 8.08 -3.55
N VAL A 37 -2.59 8.60 -4.52
CA VAL A 37 -2.32 8.45 -5.95
C VAL A 37 -1.00 9.10 -6.35
N ALA A 38 -0.73 10.33 -5.90
CA ALA A 38 0.51 11.04 -6.23
C ALA A 38 1.74 10.27 -5.71
N SER A 39 1.66 9.73 -4.50
CA SER A 39 2.73 8.92 -3.93
C SER A 39 2.96 7.63 -4.71
N LEU A 40 1.92 6.91 -5.13
CA LEU A 40 2.04 5.72 -5.99
C LEU A 40 2.69 6.06 -7.33
N LEU A 41 2.30 7.17 -7.96
CA LEU A 41 2.89 7.63 -9.23
C LEU A 41 4.38 7.99 -9.07
N LEU A 42 4.75 8.66 -7.98
CA LEU A 42 6.16 8.98 -7.68
C LEU A 42 7.00 7.73 -7.43
N LEU A 43 6.45 6.73 -6.73
CA LEU A 43 7.13 5.45 -6.52
C LEU A 43 7.26 4.65 -7.82
N LEU A 44 6.24 4.67 -8.69
CA LEU A 44 6.33 4.06 -10.02
C LEU A 44 7.36 4.77 -10.89
N LEU A 45 7.46 6.11 -10.82
CA LEU A 45 8.52 6.87 -11.49
C LEU A 45 9.90 6.45 -10.96
N PHE A 46 10.04 6.32 -9.64
CA PHE A 46 11.29 5.82 -9.04
C PHE A 46 11.67 4.43 -9.55
N VAL A 47 10.71 3.49 -9.59
CA VAL A 47 10.93 2.14 -10.15
C VAL A 47 11.32 2.22 -11.62
N TRP A 48 10.65 3.06 -12.41
CA TRP A 48 10.95 3.22 -13.82
C TRP A 48 12.37 3.72 -14.07
N LEU A 49 12.83 4.69 -13.27
CA LEU A 49 14.20 5.20 -13.32
C LEU A 49 15.25 4.14 -12.92
N ASN A 50 14.83 3.10 -12.20
CA ASN A 50 15.69 2.00 -11.74
C ASN A 50 15.24 0.64 -12.31
N ARG A 51 14.60 0.63 -13.49
CA ARG A 51 13.98 -0.55 -14.13
C ARG A 51 14.93 -1.70 -14.49
N THR A 52 16.24 -1.48 -14.39
CA THR A 52 17.25 -2.52 -14.58
C THR A 52 17.32 -3.48 -13.39
N ASP A 53 16.78 -3.11 -12.24
CA ASP A 53 16.70 -3.98 -11.06
C ASP A 53 15.39 -4.76 -11.03
N LEU A 54 15.50 -6.09 -11.14
CA LEU A 54 14.36 -7.00 -11.15
C LEU A 54 13.57 -6.99 -9.82
N ALA A 55 14.23 -6.73 -8.68
CA ALA A 55 13.55 -6.60 -7.40
C ALA A 55 12.66 -5.36 -7.37
N LEU A 56 13.13 -4.25 -7.94
CA LEU A 56 12.33 -3.03 -8.08
C LEU A 56 11.21 -3.19 -9.11
N LEU A 57 11.41 -3.96 -10.18
CA LEU A 57 10.33 -4.30 -11.12
C LEU A 57 9.22 -5.13 -10.46
N CYS A 58 9.57 -6.10 -9.61
CA CYS A 58 8.61 -6.88 -8.84
C CYS A 58 7.78 -5.97 -7.90
N LEU A 59 8.46 -5.06 -7.19
CA LEU A 59 7.81 -4.05 -6.35
C LEU A 59 6.90 -3.13 -7.18
N GLY A 60 7.38 -2.65 -8.33
CA GLY A 60 6.63 -1.80 -9.25
C GLY A 60 5.38 -2.45 -9.81
N ALA A 61 5.42 -3.76 -10.10
CA ALA A 61 4.23 -4.50 -10.51
C ALA A 61 3.15 -4.46 -9.41
N GLY A 62 3.53 -4.63 -8.14
CA GLY A 62 2.61 -4.50 -7.02
C GLY A 62 2.05 -3.09 -6.85
N LEU A 63 2.90 -2.06 -6.97
CA LEU A 63 2.45 -0.66 -6.96
C LEU A 63 1.46 -0.35 -8.08
N LEU A 64 1.71 -0.88 -9.29
CA LEU A 64 0.85 -0.67 -10.44
C LEU A 64 -0.52 -1.34 -10.23
N LEU A 65 -0.55 -2.57 -9.71
CA LEU A 65 -1.81 -3.23 -9.37
C LEU A 65 -2.62 -2.41 -8.37
N ASN A 66 -1.99 -1.95 -7.28
CA ASN A 66 -2.65 -1.11 -6.28
C ASN A 66 -3.17 0.19 -6.89
N LEU A 67 -2.35 0.86 -7.71
CA LEU A 67 -2.77 2.09 -8.39
C LEU A 67 -4.00 1.90 -9.28
N ILE A 68 -4.05 0.82 -10.05
CA ILE A 68 -5.19 0.51 -10.92
C ILE A 68 -6.47 0.32 -10.09
N VAL A 69 -6.39 -0.44 -8.99
CA VAL A 69 -7.54 -0.65 -8.09
C VAL A 69 -7.97 0.67 -7.46
N ILE A 70 -7.03 1.45 -6.93
CA ILE A 70 -7.29 2.74 -6.28
C ILE A 70 -7.98 3.71 -7.25
N LEU A 71 -7.46 3.87 -8.47
CA LEU A 71 -8.06 4.75 -9.48
C LEU A 71 -9.44 4.27 -9.91
N ALA A 72 -9.64 2.95 -10.03
CA ALA A 72 -10.93 2.38 -10.42
C ALA A 72 -12.03 2.61 -9.36
N ASN A 73 -11.66 2.84 -8.10
CA ASN A 73 -12.58 2.95 -6.96
C ASN A 73 -12.62 4.35 -6.31
N GLY A 74 -12.18 5.38 -7.04
CA GLY A 74 -12.34 6.79 -6.62
C GLY A 74 -11.12 7.41 -5.94
N GLY A 75 -9.98 6.71 -5.89
CA GLY A 75 -8.71 7.26 -5.41
C GLY A 75 -8.29 6.81 -4.01
N LEU A 76 -9.06 5.94 -3.36
CA LEU A 76 -8.66 5.22 -2.14
C LEU A 76 -8.75 3.71 -2.34
N MET A 77 -8.09 2.94 -1.47
CA MET A 77 -8.10 1.48 -1.56
C MET A 77 -9.46 0.95 -1.06
N PRO A 78 -10.21 0.18 -1.84
CA PRO A 78 -11.51 -0.32 -1.40
C PRO A 78 -11.32 -1.47 -0.40
N ILE A 79 -12.11 -1.44 0.67
CA ILE A 79 -12.19 -2.50 1.67
C ILE A 79 -13.65 -2.90 1.88
N SER A 80 -13.91 -4.21 1.94
CA SER A 80 -15.26 -4.74 2.13
C SER A 80 -15.68 -4.68 3.60
N PRO A 81 -16.98 -4.51 3.91
CA PRO A 81 -17.50 -4.62 5.27
C PRO A 81 -17.14 -5.93 5.95
N GLU A 82 -17.17 -7.03 5.19
CA GLU A 82 -16.81 -8.36 5.66
C GLU A 82 -15.34 -8.41 6.08
N THR A 83 -14.45 -7.76 5.33
CA THR A 83 -13.04 -7.61 5.70
C THR A 83 -12.92 -6.79 6.99
N VAL A 84 -13.61 -5.66 7.11
CA VAL A 84 -13.53 -4.80 8.31
C VAL A 84 -14.04 -5.52 9.56
N LEU A 85 -15.14 -6.25 9.47
CA LEU A 85 -15.70 -7.03 10.59
C LEU A 85 -14.77 -8.15 11.04
N ARG A 86 -13.95 -8.71 10.13
CA ARG A 86 -12.88 -9.67 10.48
C ARG A 86 -11.72 -9.01 11.21
N LEU A 87 -11.42 -7.74 10.90
CA LEU A 87 -10.35 -6.98 11.55
C LEU A 87 -10.74 -6.47 12.93
N ALA A 88 -12.00 -6.07 13.10
CA ALA A 88 -12.53 -5.54 14.34
C ALA A 88 -14.01 -5.94 14.48
N SER A 89 -14.26 -7.00 15.26
CA SER A 89 -15.59 -7.55 15.50
C SER A 89 -16.56 -6.57 16.15
N ASP A 90 -16.03 -5.57 16.85
CA ASP A 90 -16.82 -4.63 17.66
C ASP A 90 -17.24 -3.38 16.86
N VAL A 91 -16.86 -3.29 15.58
CA VAL A 91 -17.23 -2.16 14.72
C VAL A 91 -18.61 -2.41 14.12
N THR A 92 -19.54 -1.49 14.39
CA THR A 92 -20.85 -1.48 13.71
C THR A 92 -20.72 -0.72 12.40
N ILE A 93 -20.97 -1.41 11.29
CA ILE A 93 -21.01 -0.81 9.95
C ILE A 93 -22.46 -0.71 9.52
N ASP A 94 -22.89 0.50 9.20
CA ASP A 94 -24.21 0.76 8.60
C ASP A 94 -24.05 1.34 7.18
N GLN A 95 -25.18 1.50 6.48
CA GLN A 95 -25.18 2.05 5.12
C GLN A 95 -24.65 3.49 5.03
N ALA A 96 -24.72 4.27 6.12
CA ALA A 96 -24.22 5.63 6.14
C ALA A 96 -22.68 5.68 6.12
N HIS A 97 -21.99 4.56 6.29
CA HIS A 97 -20.53 4.45 6.18
C HIS A 97 -20.07 4.08 4.76
N TYR A 98 -20.95 3.60 3.88
CA TYR A 98 -20.57 3.26 2.51
C TYR A 98 -20.11 4.48 1.71
N GLY A 99 -19.08 4.27 0.89
CA GLY A 99 -18.45 5.32 0.10
C GLY A 99 -17.65 6.34 0.93
N LYS A 100 -17.49 6.11 2.25
CA LYS A 100 -16.70 6.99 3.12
C LYS A 100 -15.34 6.39 3.42
N ARG A 101 -14.38 7.29 3.64
CA ARG A 101 -13.04 6.96 4.12
C ARG A 101 -13.11 6.39 5.54
N LEU A 102 -12.56 5.19 5.73
CA LEU A 102 -12.65 4.45 6.99
C LEU A 102 -11.69 5.05 8.03
N GLY A 103 -12.19 5.72 9.08
CA GLY A 103 -11.38 6.12 10.24
C GLY A 103 -10.11 6.95 9.90
N GLY A 104 -10.14 7.73 8.83
CA GLY A 104 -8.97 8.49 8.35
C GLY A 104 -7.81 7.61 7.85
N THR A 105 -8.07 6.37 7.45
CA THR A 105 -7.09 5.44 6.86
C THR A 105 -6.93 5.67 5.34
N LYS A 106 -6.16 4.83 4.66
CA LYS A 106 -6.04 4.82 3.19
C LYS A 106 -7.26 4.17 2.50
N ASP A 107 -8.21 3.67 3.27
CA ASP A 107 -9.26 2.78 2.78
C ASP A 107 -10.62 3.49 2.63
N ILE A 108 -11.37 3.11 1.59
CA ILE A 108 -12.77 3.48 1.38
C ILE A 108 -13.64 2.24 1.59
N LEU A 109 -14.69 2.38 2.39
CA LEU A 109 -15.62 1.29 2.63
C LEU A 109 -16.57 1.15 1.45
N LEU A 110 -16.44 0.07 0.67
CA LEU A 110 -17.32 -0.24 -0.45
C LEU A 110 -17.81 -1.69 -0.34
N PRO A 111 -19.10 -1.95 -0.60
CA PRO A 111 -19.58 -3.33 -0.72
C PRO A 111 -18.98 -3.99 -1.97
N GLU A 112 -18.94 -5.33 -1.98
CA GLU A 112 -18.23 -6.11 -3.02
C GLU A 112 -18.81 -5.87 -4.43
N ASP A 113 -20.13 -5.66 -4.53
CA ASP A 113 -20.85 -5.36 -5.77
C ASP A 113 -20.52 -3.98 -6.36
N ALA A 114 -20.20 -3.00 -5.50
CA ALA A 114 -19.75 -1.67 -5.92
C ALA A 114 -18.23 -1.60 -6.16
N THR A 115 -17.47 -2.60 -5.71
CA THR A 115 -16.01 -2.61 -5.78
C THR A 115 -15.51 -3.08 -7.15
N ARG A 116 -14.85 -2.19 -7.89
CA ARG A 116 -14.18 -2.56 -9.14
C ARG A 116 -12.87 -3.27 -8.83
N LEU A 117 -12.63 -4.40 -9.49
CA LEU A 117 -11.44 -5.24 -9.27
C LEU A 117 -11.35 -5.76 -7.82
N ALA A 118 -12.47 -6.15 -7.22
CA ALA A 118 -12.56 -6.67 -5.85
C ALA A 118 -11.63 -7.87 -5.54
N PHE A 119 -11.17 -8.60 -6.57
CA PHE A 119 -10.18 -9.66 -6.38
C PHE A 119 -8.77 -9.12 -6.07
N LEU A 120 -8.46 -7.90 -6.51
CA LEU A 120 -7.16 -7.24 -6.33
C LEU A 120 -7.15 -6.23 -5.17
N SER A 121 -8.28 -6.01 -4.51
CA SER A 121 -8.40 -5.09 -3.37
C SER A 121 -7.90 -5.70 -2.06
N ASP A 122 -8.04 -4.96 -0.96
CA ASP A 122 -7.65 -5.41 0.39
C ASP A 122 -8.63 -6.49 0.89
N ARG A 123 -8.43 -7.72 0.40
CA ARG A 123 -9.27 -8.90 0.64
C ARG A 123 -8.65 -9.88 1.63
N PHE A 124 -7.32 -9.92 1.71
CA PHE A 124 -6.62 -10.83 2.62
C PHE A 124 -6.51 -10.20 3.99
N VAL A 125 -6.65 -11.01 5.03
CA VAL A 125 -6.55 -10.58 6.42
C VAL A 125 -5.51 -11.46 7.10
N LEU A 126 -4.64 -10.84 7.90
CA LEU A 126 -3.70 -11.60 8.71
C LEU A 126 -4.44 -12.42 9.78
N PRO A 127 -3.91 -13.59 10.18
CA PRO A 127 -4.51 -14.39 11.24
C PRO A 127 -4.61 -13.61 12.57
N ASN A 128 -5.62 -13.93 13.37
CA ASN A 128 -5.93 -13.23 14.63
C ASN A 128 -4.81 -13.25 15.70
N TRP A 129 -3.79 -14.09 15.55
CA TRP A 129 -2.61 -14.11 16.43
C TRP A 129 -1.59 -13.02 16.09
N PHE A 130 -1.70 -12.35 14.93
CA PHE A 130 -0.89 -11.20 14.60
C PHE A 130 -1.44 -9.96 15.34
N PRO A 131 -0.59 -9.19 16.05
CA PRO A 131 -1.03 -8.06 16.87
C PRO A 131 -1.63 -6.89 16.08
N MET A 132 -1.51 -6.92 14.74
CA MET A 132 -2.02 -5.90 13.84
C MET A 132 -3.06 -6.53 12.92
N GLY A 133 -4.33 -6.18 13.12
CA GLY A 133 -5.40 -6.48 12.17
C GLY A 133 -5.21 -5.62 10.93
N VAL A 134 -4.51 -6.15 9.93
CA VAL A 134 -4.26 -5.46 8.66
C VAL A 134 -4.88 -6.28 7.53
N ALA A 135 -5.67 -5.60 6.69
CA ALA A 135 -6.05 -6.11 5.40
C ALA A 135 -4.98 -5.76 4.37
N TYR A 136 -4.74 -6.66 3.43
CA TYR A 136 -3.75 -6.49 2.38
C TYR A 136 -4.24 -7.09 1.06
N SER A 137 -3.66 -6.59 -0.02
CA SER A 137 -3.98 -6.95 -1.40
C SER A 137 -2.92 -7.86 -2.02
N LEU A 138 -3.21 -8.38 -3.22
CA LEU A 138 -2.21 -9.06 -4.04
C LEU A 138 -1.05 -8.13 -4.43
N GLY A 139 -1.32 -6.84 -4.64
CA GLY A 139 -0.30 -5.84 -4.91
C GLY A 139 0.66 -5.65 -3.73
N ASP A 140 0.14 -5.66 -2.50
CA ASP A 140 0.97 -5.58 -1.29
C ASP A 140 1.91 -6.77 -1.14
N ILE A 141 1.48 -7.98 -1.54
CA ILE A 141 2.33 -9.18 -1.57
C ILE A 141 3.52 -8.96 -2.52
N LEU A 142 3.27 -8.44 -3.72
CA LEU A 142 4.33 -8.16 -4.69
C LEU A 142 5.26 -7.02 -4.23
N ILE A 143 4.70 -5.97 -3.62
CA ILE A 143 5.50 -4.89 -3.02
C ILE A 143 6.42 -5.46 -1.94
N ALA A 144 5.88 -6.26 -1.03
CA ALA A 144 6.65 -6.89 0.05
C ALA A 144 7.72 -7.84 -0.49
N ALA A 145 7.39 -8.68 -1.47
CA ALA A 145 8.32 -9.60 -2.11
C ALA A 145 9.46 -8.86 -2.83
N GLY A 146 9.14 -7.82 -3.60
CA GLY A 146 10.12 -6.99 -4.28
C GLY A 146 11.02 -6.22 -3.31
N ALA A 147 10.45 -5.63 -2.26
CA ALA A 147 11.22 -4.95 -1.20
C ALA A 147 12.14 -5.91 -0.46
N PHE A 148 11.63 -7.08 -0.06
CA PHE A 148 12.41 -8.12 0.60
C PHE A 148 13.57 -8.58 -0.29
N TRP A 149 13.31 -8.86 -1.56
CA TRP A 149 14.34 -9.26 -2.51
C TRP A 149 15.41 -8.18 -2.70
N PHE A 150 15.01 -6.91 -2.79
CA PHE A 150 15.91 -5.78 -2.92
C PHE A 150 16.85 -5.68 -1.72
N PHE A 151 16.32 -5.68 -0.49
CA PHE A 151 17.12 -5.60 0.73
C PHE A 151 17.95 -6.85 0.99
N TRP A 152 17.43 -8.04 0.67
CA TRP A 152 18.16 -9.30 0.81
C TRP A 152 19.44 -9.30 -0.04
N ARG A 153 19.36 -8.81 -1.28
CA ARG A 153 20.54 -8.67 -2.15
C ARG A 153 21.53 -7.65 -1.62
N ALA A 154 21.05 -6.53 -1.09
CA ALA A 154 21.90 -5.51 -0.49
C ALA A 154 22.67 -6.02 0.74
N GLY A 155 22.02 -6.82 1.60
CA GLY A 155 22.66 -7.42 2.78
C GLY A 155 23.55 -8.64 2.49
N GLY A 156 23.36 -9.31 1.36
CA GLY A 156 24.13 -10.50 0.98
C GLY A 156 25.46 -10.22 0.26
N GLY A 157 25.67 -9.00 -0.25
CA GLY A 157 26.82 -8.62 -1.07
C GLY A 157 28.18 -8.66 -0.35
N ASP A 158 28.20 -8.43 0.97
CA ASP A 158 29.46 -8.34 1.73
C ASP A 158 30.13 -9.70 1.99
N ARG A 159 29.41 -10.82 1.86
CA ARG A 159 29.95 -12.16 2.11
C ARG A 159 30.73 -12.75 0.93
N ALA A 160 30.46 -12.30 -0.29
CA ALA A 160 31.14 -12.82 -1.49
C ALA A 160 32.54 -12.22 -1.70
N ALA A 161 32.78 -10.99 -1.24
CA ALA A 161 34.08 -10.32 -1.40
C ALA A 161 35.18 -10.86 -0.46
N HIS A 162 34.82 -11.42 0.70
CA HIS A 162 35.78 -11.99 1.65
C HIS A 162 36.20 -13.43 1.31
N SER A 163 35.50 -14.13 0.41
CA SER A 163 35.84 -15.52 0.03
C SER A 163 36.75 -15.61 -1.20
N GLN A 164 37.07 -14.50 -1.87
CA GLN A 164 38.00 -14.46 -3.00
C GLN A 164 39.39 -13.90 -2.63
N ALA A 165 39.62 -13.63 -1.33
CA ALA A 165 40.87 -13.08 -0.81
C ALA A 165 41.66 -14.07 0.06
N THR A 166 41.28 -15.36 0.07
CA THR A 166 41.95 -16.45 0.79
C THR A 166 42.40 -17.55 -0.16
#